data_AF-A2D986-F1
#
_entry.id   AF-A2D986-F1
#
_cell.length_a   1.000
_cell.length_b   1.000
_cell.length_c   1.000
_cell.angle_alpha   90.00
_cell.angle_beta   90.00
_cell.angle_gamma   90.00
#
_symmetry.space_group_name_H-M   'P 1'
#
loop_
_entity.id
_entity.type
_entity.pdbx_description
1 polymer ?
#
loop_
_entity_poly.entity_id
_entity_poly.type
_entity_poly.pdbx_seq_one_letter_code
_entity_poly.pdbx_strand_id
1 'polypeptide(L)'
;MYTHTTYPYQFMYPQAPVFTQSMVQTMTPITPVSLEPPPTLSLNIPKFEYTTDKIPFIPFDRHKNDYNFETPLEAMTFIAKHCMKYHQVFNRNLAKVYSKHVRVLSIQDLSYIQFSAIDKKIFNAIFTKVHRRNN
;
A
#
# COMPACT_ATOMS: atom_id res chain seq x y z
N MET A 1 -24.36 26.56 45.58
CA MET A 1 -23.42 27.67 45.27
C MET A 1 -22.00 27.14 45.45
N TYR A 2 -21.28 26.91 44.35
CA TYR A 2 -19.85 26.62 44.37
C TYR A 2 -19.22 27.40 43.22
N THR A 3 -18.36 28.36 43.57
CA THR A 3 -17.66 29.24 42.62
C THR A 3 -16.34 28.60 42.25
N HIS A 4 -16.16 28.25 40.98
CA HIS A 4 -14.85 27.87 40.44
C HIS A 4 -14.04 29.13 40.11
N THR A 5 -12.95 29.33 40.85
CA THR A 5 -11.93 30.34 40.57
C THR A 5 -10.86 29.75 39.66
N THR A 6 -10.76 30.28 38.44
CA THR A 6 -9.71 29.96 37.47
C THR A 6 -8.57 30.98 37.62
N TYR A 7 -7.36 30.50 37.89
CA TYR A 7 -6.15 31.33 37.89
C TYR A 7 -5.44 31.24 36.53
N PRO A 8 -5.06 32.36 35.89
CA PRO A 8 -4.23 32.34 34.70
C PRO A 8 -2.74 32.25 35.09
N TYR A 9 -2.05 31.23 34.57
CA TYR A 9 -0.60 31.09 34.67
C TYR A 9 0.07 31.92 33.56
N GLN A 10 0.82 32.97 33.91
CA GLN A 10 1.70 33.68 32.99
C GLN A 10 3.10 33.07 33.03
N PHE A 11 3.58 32.61 31.87
CA PHE A 11 4.99 32.26 31.69
C PHE A 11 5.80 33.53 31.40
N MET A 12 6.58 34.00 32.38
CA MET A 12 7.67 34.95 32.15
C MET A 12 8.89 34.17 31.63
N TYR A 13 9.31 34.46 30.40
CA TYR A 13 10.60 34.00 29.89
C TYR A 13 11.71 34.95 30.36
N PRO A 14 12.84 34.46 30.89
CA PRO A 14 14.00 35.30 31.15
C PRO A 14 14.68 35.71 29.84
N GLN A 15 14.99 36.99 29.69
CA GLN A 15 15.78 37.49 28.56
C GLN A 15 17.26 37.17 28.77
N ALA A 16 17.90 36.69 27.70
CA ALA A 16 19.34 36.44 27.70
C ALA A 16 20.12 37.77 27.69
N PRO A 17 21.26 37.84 28.40
CA PRO A 17 22.08 39.05 28.43
C PRO A 17 22.76 39.31 27.08
N VAL A 18 22.66 40.56 26.63
CA VAL A 18 23.40 41.08 25.49
C VAL A 18 24.82 41.39 25.95
N PHE A 19 25.80 40.63 25.47
CA PHE A 19 27.21 40.95 25.65
C PHE A 19 27.69 41.85 24.51
N THR A 20 27.94 43.12 24.83
CA THR A 20 28.75 44.02 24.01
C THR A 20 30.22 43.81 24.34
N GLN A 21 31.02 43.40 23.35
CA GLN A 21 32.47 43.53 23.41
C GLN A 21 32.97 44.25 22.17
N SER A 22 33.31 45.51 22.36
CA SER A 22 34.12 46.33 21.48
C SER A 22 35.59 46.15 21.84
N MET A 23 36.35 45.46 20.98
CA MET A 23 37.80 45.56 20.97
C MET A 23 38.28 45.63 19.53
N VAL A 24 38.77 46.83 19.17
CA VAL A 24 39.47 47.10 17.92
C VAL A 24 40.87 46.49 18.04
N GLN A 25 41.14 45.45 17.27
CA GLN A 25 42.50 44.94 17.04
C GLN A 25 42.94 45.33 15.64
N THR A 26 43.98 46.15 15.56
CA THR A 26 44.71 46.45 14.34
C THR A 26 45.52 45.22 13.95
N MET A 27 44.95 44.36 13.11
CA MET A 27 45.69 43.25 12.50
C MET A 27 46.25 43.68 11.14
N THR A 28 47.53 43.43 10.94
CA THR A 28 48.18 43.49 9.63
C THR A 28 47.48 42.52 8.67
N PRO A 29 47.23 42.91 7.40
CA PRO A 29 46.52 42.05 6.46
C PRO A 29 47.40 40.87 6.05
N ILE A 30 47.11 39.71 6.61
CA ILE A 30 47.59 38.42 6.11
C ILE A 30 46.64 38.06 4.97
N THR A 31 47.17 37.95 3.76
CA THR A 31 46.43 37.52 2.57
C THR A 31 45.82 36.14 2.86
N PRO A 32 44.50 35.93 2.73
CA PRO A 32 43.92 34.62 2.96
C PRO A 32 44.42 33.67 1.86
N VAL A 33 45.21 32.68 2.26
CA VAL A 33 45.51 31.54 1.40
C VAL A 33 44.19 30.79 1.21
N SER A 34 43.57 30.99 0.04
CA SER A 34 42.36 30.29 -0.39
C SER A 34 42.68 28.80 -0.51
N LEU A 35 42.37 28.03 0.53
CA LEU A 35 42.40 26.58 0.47
C LEU A 35 41.23 26.12 -0.42
N GLU A 36 41.52 25.53 -1.56
CA GLU A 36 40.50 24.91 -2.40
C GLU A 36 39.71 23.88 -1.56
N PRO A 37 38.37 23.87 -1.63
CA PRO A 37 37.57 22.92 -0.89
C PRO A 37 37.92 21.49 -1.34
N PRO A 38 38.00 20.53 -0.40
CA PRO A 38 38.33 19.15 -0.74
C PRO A 38 37.29 18.59 -1.72
N PRO A 39 37.70 17.70 -2.64
CA PRO A 39 36.79 17.13 -3.62
C PRO A 39 35.62 16.42 -2.91
N THR A 40 34.41 16.88 -3.19
CA THR A 40 33.18 16.29 -2.65
C THR A 40 33.01 14.88 -3.19
N LEU A 41 33.07 13.88 -2.32
CA LEU A 41 32.87 12.48 -2.66
C LEU A 41 31.41 12.24 -3.10
N SER A 42 31.15 12.21 -4.41
CA SER A 42 29.83 11.92 -4.98
C SER A 42 29.64 10.42 -5.16
N LEU A 43 29.09 9.77 -4.12
CA LEU A 43 28.68 8.38 -4.20
C LEU A 43 27.41 8.26 -5.07
N ASN A 44 27.58 7.80 -6.30
CA ASN A 44 26.48 7.44 -7.19
C ASN A 44 25.89 6.09 -6.76
N ILE A 45 25.11 6.09 -5.67
CA ILE A 45 24.41 4.89 -5.21
C ILE A 45 23.14 4.76 -6.05
N PRO A 46 22.97 3.65 -6.80
CA PRO A 46 21.74 3.40 -7.53
C PRO A 46 20.59 3.33 -6.54
N LYS A 47 19.64 4.25 -6.68
CA LYS A 47 18.40 4.22 -5.90
C LYS A 47 17.52 3.13 -6.49
N PHE A 48 17.48 1.99 -5.82
CA PHE A 48 16.53 0.93 -6.15
C PHE A 48 15.19 1.25 -5.48
N GLU A 49 14.18 1.52 -6.30
CA GLU A 49 12.80 1.59 -5.83
C GLU A 49 12.21 0.17 -5.74
N TYR A 50 11.91 -0.28 -4.53
CA TYR A 50 11.23 -1.55 -4.32
C TYR A 50 9.72 -1.36 -4.46
N THR A 51 9.15 -1.78 -5.59
CA THR A 51 7.69 -1.82 -5.78
C THR A 51 7.12 -3.09 -5.14
N THR A 52 6.29 -2.94 -4.11
CA THR A 52 5.65 -4.07 -3.39
C THR A 52 4.21 -4.30 -3.86
N ASP A 53 4.00 -4.46 -5.17
CA ASP A 53 2.65 -4.66 -5.75
C ASP A 53 2.17 -6.12 -5.70
N LYS A 54 2.60 -6.91 -4.70
CA LYS A 54 2.09 -8.27 -4.53
C LYS A 54 0.94 -8.26 -3.54
N ILE A 55 -0.28 -8.16 -4.08
CA ILE A 55 -1.48 -8.49 -3.32
C ILE A 55 -1.29 -9.90 -2.74
N PRO A 56 -1.29 -10.08 -1.41
CA PRO A 56 -0.97 -11.35 -0.80
C PRO A 56 -2.01 -12.40 -1.21
N PHE A 57 -1.57 -13.55 -1.71
CA PHE A 57 -2.49 -14.65 -1.99
C PHE A 57 -2.85 -15.34 -0.67
N ILE A 58 -4.13 -15.31 -0.32
CA ILE A 58 -4.66 -16.01 0.86
C ILE A 58 -5.33 -17.31 0.38
N PRO A 59 -4.83 -18.50 0.77
CA PRO A 59 -5.41 -19.78 0.37
C PRO A 59 -6.89 -19.90 0.71
N PHE A 60 -7.62 -20.70 -0.06
CA PHE A 60 -9.02 -20.98 0.23
C PHE A 60 -9.17 -21.82 1.51
N ASP A 61 -10.22 -21.53 2.28
CA ASP A 61 -10.66 -22.41 3.34
C ASP A 61 -11.05 -23.77 2.73
N ARG A 62 -10.83 -24.85 3.49
CA ARG A 62 -11.13 -26.22 3.06
C ARG A 62 -12.57 -26.32 2.56
N HIS A 63 -12.74 -26.39 1.25
CA HIS A 63 -14.05 -26.47 0.60
C HIS A 63 -14.45 -27.93 0.37
N LYS A 64 -15.75 -28.21 0.44
CA LYS A 64 -16.31 -29.58 0.38
C LYS A 64 -16.08 -30.30 -0.96
N ASN A 65 -15.87 -29.54 -2.05
CA ASN A 65 -15.84 -30.05 -3.44
C ASN A 65 -14.50 -29.81 -4.16
N ASP A 66 -13.37 -29.75 -3.47
CA ASP A 66 -12.03 -29.55 -4.08
C ASP A 66 -11.93 -28.37 -5.06
N TYR A 67 -12.74 -27.32 -4.81
CA TYR A 67 -12.83 -26.12 -5.66
C TYR A 67 -13.29 -26.38 -7.10
N ASN A 68 -14.03 -27.47 -7.32
CA ASN A 68 -14.73 -27.77 -8.56
C ASN A 68 -16.16 -27.23 -8.48
N PHE A 69 -16.56 -26.43 -9.47
CA PHE A 69 -17.88 -25.83 -9.56
C PHE A 69 -18.60 -26.25 -10.83
N GLU A 70 -19.91 -26.43 -10.77
CA GLU A 70 -20.71 -26.77 -11.95
C GLU A 70 -20.89 -25.55 -12.85
N THR A 71 -21.03 -24.37 -12.25
CA THR A 71 -21.28 -23.13 -12.99
C THR A 71 -20.17 -22.09 -12.79
N PRO A 72 -19.80 -21.35 -13.87
CA PRO A 72 -18.90 -20.21 -13.78
C PRO A 72 -19.33 -19.13 -12.77
N LEU A 73 -20.65 -18.98 -12.62
CA LEU A 73 -21.26 -18.00 -11.72
C LEU A 73 -21.02 -18.36 -10.25
N GLU A 74 -21.17 -19.64 -9.90
CA GLU A 74 -20.93 -20.14 -8.56
C GLU A 74 -19.45 -20.00 -8.17
N ALA A 75 -18.54 -20.38 -9.08
CA ALA A 75 -17.10 -20.18 -8.90
C ALA A 75 -16.75 -18.72 -8.61
N MET A 76 -17.27 -17.77 -9.41
CA MET A 76 -17.03 -16.35 -9.18
C MET A 76 -17.64 -15.85 -7.87
N THR A 77 -18.81 -16.36 -7.50
CA THR A 77 -19.48 -15.99 -6.23
C THR A 77 -18.67 -16.48 -5.03
N PHE A 78 -18.10 -17.69 -5.10
CA PHE A 78 -17.20 -18.21 -4.08
C PHE A 78 -15.94 -17.36 -3.95
N ILE A 79 -15.28 -17.05 -5.09
CA ILE A 79 -14.11 -16.16 -5.10
C ILE A 79 -14.45 -14.80 -4.49
N ALA A 80 -15.60 -14.22 -4.85
CA ALA A 80 -16.00 -12.93 -4.32
C ALA A 80 -16.21 -12.97 -2.81
N LYS A 81 -16.89 -13.99 -2.28
CA LYS A 81 -17.04 -14.19 -0.82
C LYS A 81 -15.69 -14.32 -0.11
N HIS A 82 -14.76 -15.08 -0.68
CA HIS A 82 -13.41 -15.22 -0.15
C HIS A 82 -12.66 -13.89 -0.14
N CYS A 83 -12.72 -13.15 -1.25
CA CYS A 83 -12.10 -11.83 -1.35
C CYS A 83 -12.68 -10.84 -0.33
N MET A 84 -14.00 -10.81 -0.17
CA MET A 84 -14.64 -9.93 0.81
C MET A 84 -14.28 -10.31 2.25
N LYS A 85 -14.20 -11.60 2.58
CA LYS A 85 -13.85 -12.08 3.93
C LYS A 85 -12.41 -11.71 4.33
N TYR A 86 -11.46 -11.88 3.41
CA TYR A 86 -10.03 -11.80 3.74
C TYR A 86 -9.35 -10.52 3.27
N HIS A 87 -9.75 -9.99 2.12
CA HIS A 87 -9.19 -8.77 1.52
C HIS A 87 -10.05 -7.53 1.77
N GLN A 88 -11.27 -7.69 2.31
CA GLN A 88 -12.27 -6.62 2.48
C GLN A 88 -12.63 -5.89 1.17
N VAL A 89 -12.20 -6.42 0.03
CA VAL A 89 -12.37 -5.81 -1.28
C VAL A 89 -12.46 -6.89 -2.34
N PHE A 90 -13.32 -6.68 -3.34
CA PHE A 90 -13.47 -7.58 -4.48
C PHE A 90 -13.13 -6.88 -5.79
N ASN A 91 -11.88 -7.07 -6.24
CA ASN A 91 -11.32 -6.42 -7.42
C ASN A 91 -11.14 -7.41 -8.57
N ARG A 92 -11.10 -6.91 -9.80
CA ARG A 92 -10.86 -7.75 -10.98
C ARG A 92 -9.50 -8.46 -10.94
N ASN A 93 -8.48 -7.81 -10.38
CA ASN A 93 -7.15 -8.43 -10.26
C ASN A 93 -7.17 -9.62 -9.30
N LEU A 94 -7.80 -9.46 -8.14
CA LEU A 94 -8.03 -10.55 -7.18
C LEU A 94 -8.80 -11.72 -7.83
N ALA A 95 -9.89 -11.41 -8.54
CA ALA A 95 -10.68 -12.43 -9.22
C ALA A 95 -9.85 -13.25 -10.24
N LYS A 96 -8.91 -12.61 -10.94
CA LYS A 96 -8.00 -13.29 -11.89
C LYS A 96 -6.93 -14.13 -11.22
N VAL A 97 -6.43 -13.71 -10.05
CA VAL A 97 -5.46 -14.50 -9.29
C VAL A 97 -6.15 -15.76 -8.79
N TYR A 98 -7.31 -15.60 -8.16
CA TYR A 98 -8.09 -16.69 -7.58
C TYR A 98 -8.70 -17.63 -8.62
N SER A 99 -9.00 -17.18 -9.84
CA SER A 99 -9.52 -18.05 -10.91
C SER A 99 -8.55 -19.15 -11.33
N LYS A 100 -7.25 -19.00 -11.07
CA LYS A 100 -6.26 -20.06 -11.31
C LYS A 100 -6.38 -21.23 -10.32
N HIS A 101 -7.03 -21.03 -9.20
CA HIS A 101 -7.15 -22.03 -8.14
C HIS A 101 -8.52 -22.71 -8.10
N VAL A 102 -9.36 -22.42 -9.09
CA VAL A 102 -10.75 -22.88 -9.17
C VAL A 102 -10.97 -23.58 -10.51
N ARG A 103 -11.79 -24.63 -10.53
CA ARG A 103 -12.18 -25.33 -11.75
C ARG A 103 -13.68 -25.27 -11.95
N VAL A 104 -14.10 -25.24 -13.21
CA VAL A 104 -15.49 -25.16 -13.62
C VAL A 104 -15.78 -26.23 -14.67
N LEU A 105 -16.96 -26.84 -14.61
CA LEU A 105 -17.40 -27.83 -15.60
C LEU A 105 -17.60 -27.16 -16.97
N SER A 106 -16.84 -27.60 -17.97
CA SER A 106 -17.08 -27.29 -19.38
C SER A 106 -18.19 -28.21 -19.89
N ILE A 107 -19.29 -27.64 -20.37
CA ILE A 107 -20.40 -28.40 -20.94
C ILE A 107 -19.98 -29.06 -22.27
N GLN A 108 -19.06 -28.44 -23.01
CA GLN A 108 -18.60 -28.94 -24.31
C GLN A 108 -17.77 -30.21 -24.16
N ASP A 109 -16.89 -30.23 -23.16
CA ASP A 109 -15.91 -31.30 -22.97
C ASP A 109 -16.28 -32.27 -21.83
N LEU A 110 -17.41 -32.01 -21.14
CA LEU A 110 -17.86 -32.70 -19.93
C LEU A 110 -16.73 -32.89 -18.89
N SER A 111 -15.82 -31.91 -18.82
CA SER A 111 -14.63 -31.98 -17.99
C SER A 111 -14.42 -30.67 -17.22
N TYR A 112 -13.75 -30.77 -16.07
CA TYR A 112 -13.43 -29.61 -15.26
C TYR A 112 -12.22 -28.88 -15.81
N ILE A 113 -12.45 -27.67 -16.33
CA ILE A 113 -11.40 -26.78 -16.82
C ILE A 113 -11.06 -25.73 -15.76
N GLN A 114 -9.84 -25.21 -15.81
CA GLN A 114 -9.45 -24.12 -14.92
C GLN A 114 -10.27 -22.86 -15.22
N PHE A 115 -10.77 -22.17 -14.20
CA PHE A 115 -11.62 -20.99 -14.39
C PHE A 115 -10.88 -19.85 -15.12
N SER A 116 -9.55 -19.80 -15.02
CA SER A 116 -8.71 -18.88 -15.79
C SER A 116 -8.68 -19.13 -17.30
N ALA A 117 -9.07 -20.32 -17.77
CA ALA A 117 -9.10 -20.67 -19.19
C ALA A 117 -10.41 -20.26 -19.90
N ILE A 118 -11.41 -19.78 -19.15
CA ILE A 118 -12.67 -19.31 -19.73
C ILE A 118 -12.46 -18.03 -20.54
N ASP A 119 -13.24 -17.87 -21.61
CA ASP A 119 -13.22 -16.67 -22.45
C ASP A 119 -13.37 -15.39 -21.59
N LYS A 120 -12.52 -14.41 -21.89
CA LYS A 120 -12.44 -13.11 -21.23
C LYS A 120 -13.79 -12.39 -21.27
N LYS A 121 -14.58 -12.55 -22.34
CA LYS A 121 -15.93 -11.96 -22.43
C LYS A 121 -16.86 -12.52 -21.37
N ILE A 122 -16.92 -13.85 -21.25
CA ILE A 122 -17.74 -14.56 -20.26
C ILE A 122 -17.28 -14.19 -18.84
N PHE A 123 -15.96 -14.21 -18.59
CA PHE A 123 -15.40 -13.81 -17.31
C PHE A 123 -15.81 -12.39 -16.90
N ASN A 124 -15.69 -11.42 -17.80
CA ASN A 124 -16.05 -10.02 -17.53
C ASN A 124 -17.55 -9.84 -17.29
N ALA A 125 -18.40 -10.55 -18.04
CA ALA A 125 -19.84 -10.51 -17.85
C ALA A 125 -20.23 -11.03 -16.45
N ILE A 126 -19.66 -12.17 -16.05
CA ILE A 126 -19.92 -12.77 -14.72
C ILE A 126 -19.35 -11.89 -13.62
N PHE A 127 -18.11 -11.39 -13.77
CA PHE A 127 -17.50 -10.48 -12.81
C PHE A 127 -18.39 -9.27 -12.55
N THR A 128 -18.88 -8.63 -13.61
CA THR A 128 -19.75 -7.44 -13.50
C THR A 128 -21.07 -7.79 -12.80
N LYS A 129 -21.65 -8.95 -13.10
CA LYS A 129 -22.87 -9.44 -12.45
C LYS A 129 -22.69 -9.67 -10.95
N VAL A 130 -21.59 -10.31 -10.55
CA VAL A 130 -21.29 -10.61 -9.14
C VAL A 130 -20.88 -9.34 -8.38
N HIS A 131 -20.06 -8.49 -8.99
CA HIS A 131 -19.62 -7.24 -8.38
C HIS A 131 -20.79 -6.30 -8.05
N ARG A 132 -21.78 -6.18 -8.96
CA ARG A 132 -23.02 -5.43 -8.71
C ARG A 132 -23.91 -6.00 -7.59
N ARG A 133 -23.78 -7.29 -7.28
CA ARG A 133 -24.60 -7.95 -6.24
C ARG A 133 -24.00 -7.79 -4.85
N ASN A 134 -22.68 -7.57 -4.77
CA ASN A 134 -21.94 -7.48 -3.51
C ASN A 134 -21.65 -6.04 -3.05
N ASN A 135 -21.96 -5.05 -3.90
CA ASN A 135 -22.03 -3.63 -3.52
C ASN A 135 -23.49 -3.26 -3.24
#